data_AF-D1YHV8-F1
#
_entry.id   AF-D1YHV8-F1
#
_cell.length_a   1.000
_cell.length_b   1.000
_cell.length_c   1.000
_cell.angle_alpha   90.00
_cell.angle_beta   90.00
_cell.angle_gamma   90.00
#
_symmetry.space_group_name_H-M   'P 1'
#
loop_
_entity.id
_entity.type
_entity.pdbx_description
1 polymer ?
#
loop_
_entity_poly.entity_id
_entity_poly.type
_entity_poly.pdbx_seq_one_letter_code
_entity_poly.pdbx_strand_id
1 'polypeptide(L)'
;MIYFDNSATTAVYPAVLETYDKVTKDIWGNPSSLHKMGDRSHQLLEASRKQIASLLNVKPHEIFLLQVEVNQIIGPLKEQL
;
A
#
# COMPACT_ATOMS: atom_id res chain seq x y z
N MET A 1 -6.42 -4.94 -29.09
CA MET A 1 -5.01 -4.54 -28.89
C MET A 1 -4.39 -5.55 -27.93
N ILE A 2 -3.19 -6.06 -28.22
CA ILE A 2 -2.50 -7.02 -27.36
C ILE A 2 -1.36 -6.28 -26.66
N TYR A 3 -1.31 -6.35 -25.33
CA TYR A 3 -0.34 -5.62 -24.50
C TYR A 3 0.78 -6.55 -24.03
N PHE A 4 2.01 -6.30 -24.45
CA PHE A 4 3.19 -7.14 -24.17
C PHE A 4 4.27 -6.44 -23.33
N ASP A 5 3.94 -5.33 -22.65
CA ASP A 5 4.87 -4.57 -21.81
C ASP A 5 4.52 -4.62 -20.30
N ASN A 6 4.12 -5.80 -19.82
CA ASN A 6 3.76 -6.01 -18.41
C ASN A 6 4.93 -5.79 -17.42
N SER A 7 6.17 -5.75 -17.91
CA SER A 7 7.35 -5.41 -17.12
C SER A 7 7.44 -3.92 -16.78
N ALA A 8 6.90 -3.04 -17.62
CA ALA A 8 6.86 -1.60 -17.34
C ALA A 8 5.74 -1.26 -16.35
N THR A 9 4.54 -1.80 -16.59
CA THR A 9 3.40 -1.73 -15.67
C THR A 9 2.35 -2.78 -16.05
N THR A 10 1.44 -3.10 -15.14
CA THR A 10 0.38 -4.08 -15.37
C THR A 10 -1.00 -3.42 -15.26
N ALA A 11 -1.96 -3.90 -16.03
CA ALA A 11 -3.35 -3.53 -15.83
C ALA A 11 -3.80 -3.90 -14.40
N VAL A 12 -4.49 -2.98 -13.72
CA VAL A 12 -4.99 -3.21 -12.36
C VAL A 12 -6.01 -4.34 -12.38
N TYR A 13 -5.85 -5.32 -11.49
CA TYR A 13 -6.79 -6.43 -11.37
C TYR A 13 -8.17 -5.91 -10.92
N PRO A 14 -9.30 -6.34 -11.53
CA PRO A 14 -10.62 -5.74 -11.25
C PRO A 14 -11.00 -5.67 -9.77
N ALA A 15 -10.72 -6.71 -8.99
CA ALA A 15 -11.02 -6.74 -7.55
C ALA A 15 -10.19 -5.71 -6.74
N VAL A 16 -9.00 -5.34 -7.21
CA VAL A 16 -8.20 -4.27 -6.61
C VAL A 16 -8.87 -2.91 -6.86
N LEU A 17 -9.41 -2.70 -8.07
CA LEU A 17 -10.14 -1.48 -8.40
C LEU A 17 -11.43 -1.35 -7.58
N GLU A 18 -12.19 -2.43 -7.41
CA GLU A 18 -13.38 -2.46 -6.55
C GLU A 18 -13.05 -2.13 -5.08
N THR A 19 -11.95 -2.69 -4.58
CA THR A 19 -11.47 -2.41 -3.22
C THR A 19 -11.08 -0.94 -3.08
N TYR A 20 -10.36 -0.39 -4.06
CA TYR A 20 -9.98 1.01 -4.09
C TYR A 20 -11.19 1.95 -4.09
N ASP A 21 -12.18 1.68 -4.94
CA ASP A 21 -13.42 2.46 -5.01
C ASP A 21 -14.17 2.44 -3.67
N LYS A 22 -14.30 1.25 -3.06
CA LYS A 22 -14.92 1.10 -1.74
C LYS A 22 -14.18 1.86 -0.65
N VAL A 23 -12.86 1.73 -0.58
CA VAL A 23 -12.05 2.39 0.47
C VAL A 23 -12.11 3.91 0.31
N THR A 24 -12.00 4.42 -0.90
CA THR A 24 -12.04 5.87 -1.16
C THR A 24 -13.41 6.50 -0.89
N LYS A 25 -14.50 5.75 -1.09
CA LYS A 25 -15.87 6.21 -0.76
C LYS A 25 -16.22 6.09 0.72
N ASP A 26 -15.87 4.97 1.36
CA ASP A 26 -16.40 4.62 2.68
C ASP A 26 -15.40 4.78 3.84
N ILE A 27 -14.09 4.84 3.55
CA ILE A 27 -12.99 4.80 4.54
C ILE A 27 -11.95 5.88 4.18
N TRP A 28 -12.40 7.13 4.11
CA TRP A 28 -11.57 8.29 3.72
C TRP A 28 -11.00 9.07 4.92
N GLY A 29 -11.24 8.62 6.15
CA GLY A 29 -10.73 9.29 7.34
C GLY A 29 -9.21 9.29 7.42
N ASN A 30 -8.63 10.34 8.00
CA ASN A 30 -7.19 10.34 8.31
C ASN A 30 -6.89 9.29 9.40
N PRO A 31 -6.03 8.28 9.16
CA PRO A 31 -5.71 7.25 10.15
C PRO A 31 -5.04 7.79 11.42
N SER A 32 -4.52 9.03 11.41
CA SER A 32 -3.95 9.68 12.61
C SER A 32 -5.01 10.40 13.47
N SER A 33 -6.26 10.49 13.03
CA SER A 33 -7.34 11.12 13.78
C SER A 33 -7.94 10.19 14.83
N LEU A 34 -8.14 10.69 16.06
CA LEU A 34 -8.68 9.92 17.20
C LEU A 34 -10.21 9.68 17.16
N HIS A 35 -10.89 10.08 16.08
CA HIS A 35 -12.32 9.87 15.93
C HIS A 35 -12.60 8.55 15.19
N LYS A 36 -13.81 8.00 15.31
CA LYS A 36 -14.21 6.70 14.74
C LYS A 36 -13.82 6.48 13.27
N MET A 37 -13.91 7.53 12.44
CA MET A 37 -13.53 7.42 11.02
C MET A 37 -12.02 7.23 10.81
N GLY A 38 -11.19 7.84 11.66
CA GLY A 38 -9.73 7.71 11.62
C GLY A 38 -9.31 6.35 12.15
N ASP A 39 -9.92 5.90 13.26
CA ASP A 39 -9.73 4.53 13.77
C ASP A 39 -10.01 3.48 12.70
N ARG A 40 -11.09 3.64 11.92
CA ARG A 40 -11.43 2.72 10.82
C ARG A 40 -10.36 2.69 9.73
N SER A 41 -9.84 3.84 9.33
CA SER A 41 -8.73 3.94 8.38
C SER A 41 -7.45 3.33 8.92
N HIS A 42 -7.15 3.55 10.21
CA HIS A 42 -5.98 2.97 10.87
C HIS A 42 -6.07 1.43 10.91
N GLN A 43 -7.23 0.88 11.27
CA GLN A 43 -7.45 -0.57 11.28
C GLN A 43 -7.27 -1.19 9.89
N LEU A 44 -7.76 -0.53 8.84
CA LEU A 44 -7.56 -0.99 7.46
C LEU A 44 -6.07 -0.98 7.09
N LEU A 45 -5.34 0.07 7.43
CA LEU A 45 -3.91 0.19 7.17
C LEU A 45 -3.10 -0.93 7.88
N GLU A 46 -3.44 -1.24 9.13
CA GLU A 46 -2.81 -2.31 9.89
C GLU A 46 -3.20 -3.72 9.39
N ALA A 47 -4.42 -3.90 8.91
CA ALA A 47 -4.83 -5.14 8.24
C ALA A 47 -4.03 -5.38 6.96
N SER A 48 -3.86 -4.34 6.13
CA SER A 48 -3.03 -4.39 4.92
C SER A 48 -1.57 -4.71 5.26
N ARG A 49 -1.01 -4.09 6.31
CA ARG A 49 0.35 -4.36 6.79
C ARG A 49 0.53 -5.83 7.18
N LYS A 50 -0.41 -6.40 7.93
CA LYS A 50 -0.38 -7.82 8.33
C LYS A 50 -0.49 -8.75 7.13
N GLN A 51 -1.34 -8.43 6.17
CA GLN A 51 -1.50 -9.23 4.95
C GLN A 51 -0.19 -9.27 4.14
N ILE A 52 0.42 -8.11 3.90
CA ILE A 52 1.71 -8.01 3.19
C ILE A 52 2.80 -8.78 3.94
N ALA A 53 2.90 -8.59 5.26
CA ALA A 53 3.88 -9.27 6.09
C ALA A 53 3.72 -10.81 6.01
N SER A 54 2.49 -11.31 6.03
CA SER A 54 2.19 -12.74 5.88
C SER A 54 2.57 -13.28 4.49
N LEU A 55 2.32 -12.52 3.43
CA LEU A 55 2.68 -12.93 2.06
C LEU A 55 4.19 -13.00 1.86
N LEU A 56 4.94 -12.12 2.54
CA LEU A 56 6.40 -12.03 2.47
C LEU A 56 7.12 -12.85 3.56
N ASN A 57 6.36 -13.48 4.48
CA ASN A 57 6.89 -14.21 5.63
C ASN A 57 7.83 -13.39 6.54
N VAL A 58 7.45 -12.13 6.82
CA VAL A 58 8.14 -11.19 7.73
C VAL A 58 7.20 -10.74 8.84
N LYS A 59 7.71 -10.03 9.84
CA LYS A 59 6.90 -9.45 10.93
C LYS A 59 6.24 -8.15 10.47
N PRO A 60 5.02 -7.83 10.93
CA PRO A 60 4.33 -6.60 10.53
C PRO A 60 5.12 -5.31 10.74
N HIS A 61 5.92 -5.19 11.81
CA HIS A 61 6.71 -4.00 12.10
C HIS A 61 7.90 -3.79 11.15
N GLU A 62 8.23 -4.78 10.32
CA GLU A 62 9.24 -4.67 9.28
C GLU A 62 8.69 -4.05 7.98
N ILE A 63 7.35 -3.92 7.87
CA ILE A 63 6.69 -3.33 6.70
C ILE A 63 6.50 -1.84 6.91
N PHE A 64 7.02 -1.02 6.00
CA PHE A 64 6.76 0.41 5.90
C PHE A 64 6.02 0.69 4.59
N LEU A 65 4.85 1.35 4.67
CA LEU A 65 4.06 1.73 3.51
C LEU A 65 4.47 3.14 3.09
N LEU A 66 5.04 3.26 1.90
CA LEU A 66 5.53 4.51 1.33
C LEU A 66 4.81 4.77 0.01
N GLN A 67 4.57 6.04 -0.29
CA GLN A 67 4.13 6.47 -1.60
C GLN A 67 5.39 6.77 -2.42
N VAL A 68 5.74 5.96 -3.42
CA VAL A 68 7.00 6.13 -4.14
C VAL A 68 6.95 5.83 -5.63
N GLU A 69 7.70 6.65 -6.38
CA GLU A 69 8.55 6.21 -7.49
C GLU A 69 9.84 5.59 -6.91
N VAL A 70 10.24 4.44 -7.46
CA VAL A 70 11.33 3.57 -6.99
C VAL A 70 12.69 4.28 -6.81
N ASN A 71 12.93 5.40 -7.51
CA ASN A 71 14.22 6.09 -7.54
C ASN A 71 14.59 6.91 -6.28
N GLN A 72 13.63 7.26 -5.43
CA GLN A 72 13.89 8.16 -4.28
C GLN A 72 14.41 7.44 -3.02
N ILE A 73 14.27 6.11 -2.90
CA ILE A 73 14.65 5.35 -1.69
C ILE A 73 16.06 4.76 -1.77
N ILE A 74 16.50 4.32 -2.95
CA ILE A 74 17.79 3.60 -3.08
C ILE A 74 18.98 4.57 -3.07
N GLY A 75 18.80 5.82 -3.49
CA GLY A 75 19.87 6.83 -3.51
C GLY A 75 20.54 7.03 -2.14
N PRO A 76 19.80 7.37 -1.08
CA PRO A 76 20.36 7.59 0.25
C PRO A 76 20.95 6.32 0.91
N LEU A 77 20.44 5.14 0.58
CA LEU A 77 20.92 3.86 1.14
C LEU A 77 22.24 3.39 0.53
N LYS A 78 22.55 3.81 -0.71
CA LYS A 78 23.84 3.52 -1.35
C LYS A 78 24.99 4.39 -0.86
N GLU A 79 24.70 5.56 -0.28
CA GLU A 79 25.73 6.47 0.26
C GLU A 79 26.12 6.13 1.70
N GLN A 80 25.41 5.20 2.35
CA GLN A 80 25.67 4.75 3.73
C GLN A 80 26.36 3.37 3.81
N LEU A 81 26.76 2.81 2.67
CA LEU A 81 27.61 1.61 2.54
C LEU A 81 28.89 1.95 1.80
#